data_AF-A0A9E5GSA6-F1
#
_entry.id   AF-A0A9E5GSA6-F1
#
_cell.length_a   1.000
_cell.length_b   1.000
_cell.length_c   1.000
_cell.angle_alpha   90.00
_cell.angle_beta   90.00
_cell.angle_gamma   90.00
#
_symmetry.space_group_name_H-M   'P 1'
#
loop_
_entity.id
_entity.type
_entity.pdbx_description
1 polymer ?
#
loop_
_entity_poly.entity_id
_entity_poly.type
_entity_poly.pdbx_seq_one_letter_code
_entity_poly.pdbx_strand_id
1 'polypeptide(L)' 'MRQDKTRKFARRKIKVNSAIKAIAPDFRVVINKTNKYMKAQVLDQDGKVVACMVDKGMKGVLLKTG' A
#
# COMPACT_ATOMS: atom_id res chain seq x y z
N MET A 1 2.47 21.02 11.34
CA MET A 1 1.35 20.07 11.57
C MET A 1 1.11 19.05 10.43
N ARG A 2 1.27 19.37 9.13
CA ARG A 2 1.17 18.38 8.01
C ARG A 2 2.46 17.57 7.77
N GLN A 3 3.63 18.23 7.81
CA GLN A 3 4.94 17.59 7.61
C GLN A 3 5.21 16.46 8.60
N ASP A 4 4.79 16.60 9.86
CA ASP A 4 5.01 15.57 10.89
C ASP A 4 4.26 14.27 10.61
N LYS A 5 3.04 14.36 10.07
CA LYS A 5 2.26 13.16 9.71
C LYS A 5 2.95 12.39 8.59
N THR A 6 3.42 13.09 7.56
CA THR A 6 4.16 12.49 6.43
C THR A 6 5.47 11.86 6.91
N ARG A 7 6.21 12.55 7.77
CA ARG A 7 7.49 12.08 8.31
C ARG A 7 7.32 10.86 9.22
N LYS A 8 6.33 10.86 10.11
CA LYS A 8 6.00 9.68 10.95
C LYS A 8 5.58 8.49 10.09
N PHE A 9 4.75 8.73 9.07
CA PHE A 9 4.35 7.69 8.13
C PHE A 9 5.54 7.11 7.37
N ALA A 10 6.41 7.96 6.80
CA ALA A 10 7.59 7.53 6.06
C ALA A 10 8.52 6.67 6.91
N ARG A 11 8.81 7.09 8.15
CA ARG A 11 9.63 6.32 9.10
C ARG A 11 9.04 4.94 9.38
N ARG A 12 7.74 4.86 9.66
CA ARG A 12 7.05 3.58 9.86
C ARG A 12 7.08 2.71 8.61
N LYS A 13 6.84 3.30 7.44
CA LYS A 13 6.85 2.58 6.16
C LYS A 13 8.21 1.99 5.86
N ILE A 14 9.30 2.73 6.08
CA ILE A 14 10.67 2.25 5.93
C ILE A 14 10.91 1.07 6.89
N LYS A 15 10.65 1.24 8.19
CA LYS A 15 10.85 0.19 9.20
C LYS A 15 10.13 -1.11 8.85
N VAL A 16 8.83 -1.02 8.53
CA VAL A 16 8.01 -2.20 8.21
C VAL A 16 8.42 -2.81 6.87
N ASN A 17 8.70 -2.00 5.84
CA ASN A 17 9.16 -2.53 4.56
C ASN A 17 10.50 -3.26 4.69
N SER A 18 11.43 -2.78 5.50
CA SER A 18 12.70 -3.47 5.74
C SER A 18 12.48 -4.84 6.37
N ALA A 19 11.59 -4.96 7.36
CA ALA A 19 11.25 -6.24 7.97
C ALA A 19 10.59 -7.21 6.97
N ILE A 20 9.67 -6.72 6.13
CA ILE A 20 9.02 -7.55 5.08
C ILE A 20 10.06 -8.03 4.07
N LYS A 21 10.94 -7.14 3.60
CA LYS A 21 12.00 -7.50 2.63
C LYS A 21 12.99 -8.50 3.20
N ALA A 22 13.26 -8.46 4.51
CA ALA A 22 14.18 -9.39 5.18
C ALA A 22 13.68 -10.85 5.16
N ILE A 23 12.38 -11.08 5.02
CA ILE A 23 11.78 -12.43 4.92
C ILE A 23 11.90 -13.00 3.49
N ALA A 24 12.37 -12.19 2.52
CA ALA A 24 12.48 -12.55 1.11
C ALA A 24 11.18 -13.17 0.51
N PRO A 25 10.02 -12.49 0.64
CA PRO A 25 8.76 -13.02 0.11
C PRO A 25 8.75 -12.97 -1.44
N ASP A 26 8.14 -13.97 -2.08
CA ASP A 26 7.96 -14.01 -3.53
C ASP A 26 7.16 -12.81 -4.06
N PHE A 27 6.14 -12.44 -3.30
CA PHE A 27 5.30 -11.28 -3.60
C PHE A 27 5.05 -10.45 -2.35
N ARG A 28 5.01 -9.13 -2.51
CA ARG A 28 4.63 -8.21 -1.44
C ARG A 28 3.57 -7.21 -1.88
N VAL A 29 2.61 -6.97 -1.01
CA VAL A 29 1.54 -6.00 -1.24
C VAL A 29 1.94 -4.62 -0.73
N VAL A 30 1.78 -3.60 -1.56
CA VAL A 30 1.99 -2.20 -1.23
C VAL A 30 0.66 -1.45 -1.36
N ILE A 31 0.17 -0.96 -0.23
CA ILE A 31 -1.02 -0.11 -0.16
C ILE A 31 -0.59 1.34 0.06
N ASN A 32 -1.09 2.22 -0.79
CA ASN A 32 -0.97 3.67 -0.70
C ASN A 32 -2.37 4.27 -0.58
N LYS A 33 -2.71 4.72 0.62
CA LYS A 33 -3.95 5.42 0.92
C LYS A 33 -3.71 6.93 0.89
N THR A 34 -4.48 7.61 0.06
CA THR A 34 -4.61 9.08 0.08
C THR A 34 -5.95 9.44 0.71
N ASN A 35 -6.21 10.74 0.89
CA ASN A 35 -7.51 11.19 1.41
C ASN A 35 -8.66 10.94 0.43
N LYS A 36 -8.38 10.83 -0.88
CA LYS A 36 -9.40 10.69 -1.92
C LYS A 36 -9.53 9.27 -2.45
N TYR A 37 -8.39 8.57 -2.56
CA TYR A 37 -8.27 7.30 -3.28
C TYR A 37 -7.25 6.38 -2.61
N MET A 38 -7.41 5.08 -2.81
CA MET A 38 -6.47 4.03 -2.46
C MET A 38 -5.92 3.34 -3.70
N LYS A 39 -4.62 3.03 -3.64
CA LYS A 39 -3.90 2.24 -4.64
C LYS A 39 -3.27 1.04 -3.95
N ALA A 40 -3.55 -0.16 -4.46
CA ALA A 40 -2.91 -1.40 -4.03
C ALA A 40 -2.08 -1.95 -5.20
N GLN A 41 -0.85 -2.36 -4.91
CA GLN A 41 0.05 -2.97 -5.89
C GLN A 41 0.67 -4.24 -5.30
N VAL A 42 0.82 -5.27 -6.12
CA VAL A 42 1.61 -6.46 -5.80
C VAL A 42 2.94 -6.33 -6.53
N LEU A 43 4.03 -6.48 -5.79
CA LEU A 43 5.38 -6.43 -6.31
C LEU A 43 6.03 -7.81 -6.19
N ASP A 44 6.79 -8.21 -7.20
CA ASP A 44 7.67 -9.37 -7.12
C ASP A 44 8.98 -9.04 -6.38
N GLN A 45 9.88 -10.02 -6.30
CA GLN A 45 11.20 -9.89 -5.69
C GLN A 45 12.08 -8.85 -6.40
N ASP A 46 11.99 -8.74 -7.74
CA ASP A 46 12.70 -7.76 -8.57
C ASP A 46 12.14 -6.34 -8.43
N GLY A 47 10.97 -6.19 -7.80
CA GLY A 47 10.27 -4.92 -7.65
C GLY A 47 9.41 -4.52 -8.84
N LYS A 48 9.14 -5.44 -9.78
CA LYS A 48 8.15 -5.24 -10.85
C LYS A 48 6.74 -5.35 -10.29
N VAL A 49 5.83 -4.55 -10.86
CA VAL A 49 4.41 -4.57 -10.50
C VAL A 49 3.72 -5.68 -11.28
N VAL A 50 3.28 -6.73 -10.58
CA VAL A 50 2.57 -7.86 -11.19
C VAL A 50 1.05 -7.68 -11.17
N ALA A 51 0.52 -6.91 -10.21
CA ALA A 51 -0.89 -6.56 -10.15
C ALA A 51 -1.08 -5.16 -9.55
N CYS A 52 -2.13 -4.46 -9.99
CA CYS A 52 -2.47 -3.12 -9.50
C CYS A 52 -3.99 -2.92 -9.47
N MET A 53 -4.47 -2.31 -8.38
CA MET A 53 -5.86 -1.89 -8.22
C MET A 53 -5.90 -0.45 -7.70
N VAL A 54 -6.82 0.36 -8.23
CA VAL A 54 -7.00 1.76 -7.84
C VAL A 54 -8.50 2.04 -7.76
N ASP A 55 -8.98 2.57 -6.64
CA ASP A 55 -10.40 2.88 -6.43
C ASP A 55 -10.86 4.19 -7.10
N LYS A 56 -9.92 4.97 -7.65
CA LYS A 56 -10.20 6.22 -8.35
C LYS A 56 -11.10 5.96 -9.56
N GLY A 57 -12.34 6.45 -9.47
CA GLY A 57 -13.35 6.30 -10.52
C GLY A 57 -14.20 5.03 -10.38
N MET A 58 -13.98 4.21 -9.35
CA MET A 58 -14.84 3.07 -9.04
C MET A 58 -16.02 3.55 -8.17
N LYS A 59 -17.25 3.14 -8.53
CA LYS A 59 -18.40 3.32 -7.64
C LYS A 59 -18.24 2.35 -6.47
N GLY A 60 -18.07 2.87 -5.26
CA GLY A 60 -17.98 2.03 -4.06
C GLY A 60 -19.24 1.20 -3.88
N VAL A 61 -19.10 -0.11 -3.79
CA VAL A 61 -20.21 -1.03 -3.46
C VAL A 61 -20.21 -1.23 -1.95
N LEU A 62 -21.31 -0.90 -1.29
CA LEU A 62 -21.51 -1.19 0.13
C LEU A 62 -21.69 -2.70 0.26
N LEU A 63 -20.68 -3.40 0.79
CA LEU A 63 -20.83 -4.81 1.13
C LEU A 63 -21.76 -4.91 2.34
N LYS A 64 -23.00 -5.36 2.14
CA LYS A 64 -23.87 -5.78 3.24
C LYS A 64 -23.29 -7.06 3.83
N THR A 65 -22.55 -6.93 4.91
CA THR A 65 -22.25 -8.06 5.79
C THR A 65 -23.56 -8.48 6.47
N GLY A 66 -24.00 -9.70 6.17
CA GLY A 66 -25.07 -10.38 6.89
C GLY A 66 -24.60 -10.89 8.25
#